data_AF-A0AAD9QTV9-F1
#
_entry.id   AF-A0AAD9QTV9-F1
#
_cell.length_a   1.000
_cell.length_b   1.000
_cell.length_c   1.000
_cell.angle_alpha   90.00
_cell.angle_beta   90.00
_cell.angle_gamma   90.00
#
_symmetry.space_group_name_H-M   'P 1'
#
loop_
_entity.id
_entity.type
_entity.pdbx_description
1 polymer ?
#
loop_
_entity_poly.entity_id
_entity_poly.type
_entity_poly.pdbx_seq_one_letter_code
_entity_poly.pdbx_strand_id
1 'polypeptide(L)'
;PFWGPYIESIESVDYNSIRLRWSKLHKEEAWEILRGYRIHIFKAYFNGSQPFYRKITVGPDVTAYYVTGLPTETHFSVSVSGFTAAATLVEDWNIVNISDVRTRSMHVEWSRYSLHSPFQVIVYTVVCTPTNDEVGSTLLNIKDTSIHKVDVGRLHFSTNYSVELVAFVNNSQTGEVSLRRSQKAYVVTLDP
;
A
#
# COMPACT_ATOMS: atom_id res chain seq x y z
N PRO A 1 9.77 -8.89 8.63
CA PRO A 1 10.84 -7.86 8.69
C PRO A 1 10.41 -6.60 7.92
N PHE A 2 10.15 -5.49 8.62
CA PHE A 2 9.75 -4.22 8.02
C PHE A 2 10.98 -3.51 7.43
N TRP A 3 11.12 -3.48 6.11
CA TRP A 3 12.15 -2.64 5.47
C TRP A 3 11.54 -1.26 5.21
N GLY A 4 11.89 -0.30 6.08
CA GLY A 4 11.60 1.12 5.84
C GLY A 4 12.43 1.66 4.66
N PRO A 5 12.13 2.88 4.17
CA PRO A 5 12.91 3.47 3.08
C PRO A 5 14.34 3.68 3.57
N TYR A 6 15.32 3.35 2.72
CA TYR A 6 16.71 3.70 2.99
C TYR A 6 16.94 5.17 2.64
N ILE A 7 17.65 5.89 3.52
CA ILE A 7 18.07 7.27 3.28
C ILE A 7 19.25 7.22 2.30
N GLU A 8 19.11 7.91 1.17
CA GLU A 8 20.11 7.98 0.09
C GLU A 8 21.18 9.02 0.41
N SER A 9 20.75 10.22 0.81
CA SER A 9 21.66 11.30 1.19
C SER A 9 21.03 12.25 2.21
N ILE A 10 21.91 12.82 3.03
CA ILE A 10 21.63 13.95 3.93
C ILE A 10 22.73 14.97 3.66
N GLU A 11 22.37 16.10 3.08
CA GLU A 11 23.30 17.17 2.71
C GLU A 11 22.98 18.42 3.51
N SER A 12 23.97 19.00 4.19
CA SER A 12 23.85 20.34 4.77
C SER A 12 23.84 21.36 3.64
N VAL A 13 22.84 22.23 3.58
CA VAL A 13 22.76 23.25 2.52
C VAL A 13 23.17 24.62 3.04
N ASP A 14 22.80 24.95 4.28
CA ASP A 14 23.29 26.13 4.99
C ASP A 14 23.36 25.85 6.52
N TYR A 15 23.48 26.91 7.33
CA TYR A 15 23.62 26.80 8.78
C TYR A 15 22.35 26.32 9.53
N ASN A 16 21.19 26.29 8.88
CA ASN A 16 19.91 25.89 9.49
C ASN A 16 19.07 24.93 8.62
N SER A 17 19.61 24.44 7.51
CA SER A 17 18.86 23.61 6.57
C SER A 17 19.62 22.42 6.04
N ILE A 18 18.86 21.36 5.76
CA ILE A 18 19.35 20.12 5.18
C ILE A 18 18.46 19.69 4.01
N ARG A 19 19.07 19.03 3.04
CA ARG A 19 18.39 18.34 1.95
C ARG A 19 18.42 16.84 2.22
N LEU A 20 17.23 16.26 2.30
CA LEU A 20 17.04 14.83 2.51
C LEU A 20 16.62 14.17 1.21
N ARG A 21 17.18 12.99 0.94
CA ARG A 21 16.75 12.09 -0.13
C ARG A 21 16.64 10.66 0.40
N TRP A 22 15.61 9.95 -0.01
CA TRP A 22 15.38 8.56 0.38
C TRP A 22 14.74 7.79 -0.77
N SER A 23 14.89 6.48 -0.71
CA SER A 23 14.31 5.58 -1.69
C SER A 23 12.78 5.54 -1.66
N LYS A 24 12.17 5.35 -2.83
CA LYS A 24 10.74 5.09 -2.91
C LYS A 24 10.45 3.69 -2.36
N LEU A 25 9.52 3.61 -1.42
CA LEU A 25 8.96 2.32 -1.01
C LEU A 25 8.05 1.79 -2.11
N HIS A 26 8.37 0.61 -2.61
CA HIS A 26 7.47 -0.21 -3.42
C HIS A 26 6.69 -1.13 -2.48
N LYS A 27 5.70 -0.57 -1.80
CA LYS A 27 4.71 -1.35 -1.06
C LYS A 27 3.48 -1.52 -1.94
N GLU A 28 3.49 -2.61 -2.69
CA GLU A 28 2.35 -3.11 -3.46
C GLU A 28 1.83 -4.40 -2.83
N GLU A 29 1.86 -4.48 -1.49
CA GLU A 29 1.04 -5.46 -0.78
C GLU A 29 -0.40 -4.99 -0.94
N ALA A 30 -1.28 -5.86 -1.44
CA ALA A 30 -2.60 -5.46 -1.91
C ALA A 30 -3.49 -4.79 -0.85
N TRP A 31 -3.09 -4.84 0.42
CA TRP A 31 -3.84 -4.37 1.56
C TRP A 31 -3.35 -3.03 2.09
N GLU A 32 -2.19 -2.56 1.64
CA GLU A 32 -1.55 -1.35 2.15
C GLU A 32 -1.27 -0.37 0.99
N ILE A 33 -1.97 0.77 0.98
CA ILE A 33 -1.52 1.91 0.15
C ILE A 33 -0.49 2.70 0.93
N LEU A 34 0.68 2.92 0.35
CA LEU A 34 1.61 3.96 0.82
C LEU A 34 0.93 5.33 0.77
N ARG A 35 0.73 5.94 1.94
CA ARG A 35 0.10 7.26 2.07
C ARG A 35 1.10 8.40 2.06
N GLY A 36 2.36 8.09 2.37
CA GLY A 36 3.38 9.10 2.47
C GLY A 36 4.53 8.67 3.34
N TYR A 37 5.39 9.65 3.60
CA TYR A 37 6.54 9.49 4.47
C TYR A 37 6.43 10.43 5.67
N ARG A 38 6.91 9.95 6.81
CA ARG A 38 7.13 10.74 8.02
C ARG A 38 8.62 10.88 8.23
N ILE A 39 9.09 12.12 8.21
CA ILE A 39 10.47 12.48 8.53
C ILE A 39 10.49 12.86 10.01
N HIS A 40 11.34 12.19 10.77
CA HIS A 40 11.58 12.46 12.19
C HIS A 40 12.98 13.02 12.35
N ILE A 41 13.09 14.17 13.01
CA ILE A 41 14.35 14.85 13.28
C ILE A 41 14.45 15.06 14.78
N PHE A 42 15.52 14.55 15.39
CA PHE A 42 15.76 14.62 16.82
C PHE A 42 17.21 14.99 17.09
N LYS A 43 17.49 15.81 18.11
CA LYS A 43 18.88 16.11 18.49
C LYS A 43 19.57 14.85 19.03
N ALA A 44 20.84 14.67 18.68
CA ALA A 44 21.58 13.43 18.86
C ALA A 44 22.27 13.22 20.23
N TYR A 45 21.93 13.95 21.32
CA TYR A 45 22.68 13.89 22.60
C TYR A 45 21.86 13.56 23.87
N PHE A 46 22.55 12.88 24.81
CA PHE A 46 22.04 11.95 25.84
C PHE A 46 21.70 12.49 27.25
N ASN A 47 21.89 13.78 27.56
CA ASN A 47 21.69 14.27 28.94
C ASN A 47 20.32 14.93 29.17
N GLY A 48 19.31 14.07 29.34
CA GLY A 48 18.19 14.26 30.27
C GLY A 48 17.18 15.40 30.06
N SER A 49 17.38 16.29 29.08
CA SER A 49 16.42 17.35 28.74
C SER A 49 16.10 17.29 27.26
N GLN A 50 14.84 17.03 26.93
CA GLN A 50 14.38 16.63 25.59
C GLN A 50 14.73 17.71 24.57
N PRO A 51 15.70 17.51 23.66
CA PRO A 51 16.22 18.63 22.92
C PRO A 51 15.77 18.53 21.46
N PHE A 52 14.83 19.38 21.06
CA PHE A 52 14.34 19.51 19.68
C PHE A 52 13.85 18.22 19.00
N TYR A 53 12.53 18.12 18.82
CA TYR A 53 11.90 17.11 17.97
C TYR A 53 11.05 17.78 16.90
N ARG A 54 11.21 17.35 15.65
CA ARG A 54 10.36 17.78 14.54
C ARG A 54 9.87 16.58 13.75
N LYS A 55 8.58 16.62 13.43
CA LYS A 55 7.90 15.65 12.57
C LYS A 55 7.34 16.36 11.35
N ILE A 56 7.65 15.84 10.18
CA ILE A 56 7.17 16.35 8.89
C ILE A 56 6.48 15.21 8.17
N THR A 57 5.32 15.49 7.56
CA THR A 57 4.57 14.51 6.77
C THR A 57 4.50 14.97 5.33
N VAL A 58 4.83 14.09 4.39
CA VAL A 58 4.83 14.37 2.96
C VAL A 58 4.09 13.26 2.20
N GLY A 59 3.63 13.57 0.99
CA GLY A 59 2.91 12.63 0.14
C GLY A 59 3.76 11.43 -0.33
N PRO A 60 3.12 10.39 -0.90
CA PRO A 60 3.77 9.12 -1.24
C PRO A 60 4.71 9.19 -2.45
N ASP A 61 4.58 10.24 -3.27
CA ASP A 61 5.47 10.49 -4.41
C ASP A 61 6.66 11.39 -4.07
N VAL A 62 6.74 11.88 -2.83
CA VAL A 62 7.86 12.71 -2.37
C VAL A 62 8.97 11.81 -1.86
N THR A 63 10.13 11.84 -2.53
CA THR A 63 11.36 11.11 -2.16
C THR A 63 12.53 12.02 -1.78
N ALA A 64 12.30 13.34 -1.82
CA ALA A 64 13.26 14.34 -1.41
C ALA A 64 12.55 15.50 -0.71
N TYR A 65 13.18 16.07 0.31
CA TYR A 65 12.60 17.19 1.05
C TYR A 65 13.66 18.16 1.58
N TYR A 66 13.34 19.44 1.51
CA TYR A 66 14.19 20.53 1.98
C TYR A 66 13.72 20.98 3.37
N VAL A 67 14.50 20.66 4.40
CA VAL A 67 14.16 21.00 5.78
C VAL A 67 14.86 22.30 6.14
N THR A 68 14.12 23.29 6.62
CA THR A 68 14.63 24.63 7.00
C THR A 68 14.34 24.95 8.46
N GLY A 69 15.06 25.91 9.05
CA GLY A 69 14.79 26.37 10.42
C GLY A 69 15.17 25.34 11.50
N LEU A 70 16.22 24.56 11.24
CA LEU A 70 16.86 23.73 12.25
C LEU A 70 17.73 24.60 13.18
N PRO A 71 17.79 24.28 14.48
CA PRO A 71 18.74 24.90 15.38
C PRO A 71 20.18 24.78 14.84
N THR A 72 20.91 25.90 14.89
CA THR A 72 22.30 25.97 14.42
C THR A 72 23.24 25.20 15.33
N GLU A 73 24.42 24.83 14.81
CA GLU A 73 25.50 24.18 15.58
C GLU A 73 25.04 22.94 16.36
N THR A 74 24.05 22.23 15.82
CA THR A 74 23.38 21.12 16.50
C THR A 74 23.48 19.84 15.66
N HIS A 75 23.92 18.77 16.30
CA HIS A 75 23.88 17.44 15.69
C HIS A 75 22.47 16.84 15.79
N PHE A 76 21.90 16.48 14.64
CA PHE A 76 20.62 15.80 14.54
C PHE A 76 20.80 14.36 14.05
N SER A 77 19.88 13.52 14.48
CA SER A 77 19.60 12.25 13.85
C SER A 77 18.28 12.36 13.11
N VAL A 78 18.24 11.76 11.91
CA VAL A 78 17.11 11.81 11.00
C VAL A 78 16.69 10.40 10.67
N SER A 79 15.40 10.12 10.77
CA SER A 79 14.81 8.88 10.26
C SER A 79 13.61 9.18 9.37
N VAL A 80 13.42 8.34 8.37
CA VAL A 80 12.27 8.41 7.46
C VAL A 80 11.51 7.10 7.56
N SER A 81 10.20 7.18 7.74
CA SER A 81 9.32 6.02 7.78
C SER A 81 8.17 6.20 6.78
N GLY A 82 7.86 5.14 6.02
CA GLY A 82 6.62 5.10 5.25
C GLY A 82 5.44 4.83 6.18
N PHE A 83 4.31 5.49 5.94
CA PHE A 83 3.06 5.11 6.59
C PHE A 83 2.05 4.69 5.52
N THR A 84 1.36 3.61 5.81
CA THR A 84 0.37 3.01 4.92
C THR A 84 -1.03 3.18 5.48
N ALA A 85 -2.04 3.04 4.62
CA ALA A 85 -3.41 2.82 5.05
C ALA A 85 -3.81 1.40 4.67
N ALA A 86 -4.35 0.68 5.66
CA ALA A 86 -4.89 -0.65 5.45
C ALA A 86 -6.25 -0.58 4.73
N ALA A 87 -6.52 -1.60 3.92
CA ALA A 87 -7.82 -1.81 3.32
C ALA A 87 -8.89 -2.09 4.39
N THR A 88 -9.98 -1.31 4.36
CA THR A 88 -11.12 -1.53 5.26
C THR A 88 -11.97 -2.68 4.75
N LEU A 89 -12.31 -3.64 5.61
CA LEU A 89 -13.23 -4.71 5.26
C LEU A 89 -14.64 -4.16 4.98
N VAL A 90 -15.25 -4.62 3.89
CA VAL A 90 -16.65 -4.36 3.54
C VAL A 90 -17.39 -5.69 3.64
N GLU A 91 -18.29 -5.81 4.62
CA GLU A 91 -18.95 -7.08 4.92
C GLU A 91 -19.90 -7.54 3.81
N ASP A 92 -20.61 -6.61 3.18
CA ASP A 92 -21.60 -6.90 2.12
C ASP A 92 -21.00 -6.96 0.71
N TRP A 93 -19.67 -6.92 0.58
CA TRP A 93 -18.98 -7.06 -0.70
C TRP A 93 -18.15 -8.34 -0.72
N ASN A 94 -18.54 -9.28 -1.58
CA ASN A 94 -18.04 -10.64 -1.54
C ASN A 94 -17.81 -11.20 -2.95
N ILE A 95 -16.92 -12.19 -3.00
CA ILE A 95 -16.79 -13.07 -4.16
C ILE A 95 -18.01 -14.00 -4.16
N VAL A 96 -18.72 -14.09 -5.28
CA VAL A 96 -19.95 -14.89 -5.41
C VAL A 96 -19.68 -16.23 -6.09
N ASN A 97 -18.66 -16.30 -6.94
CA ASN A 97 -18.30 -17.53 -7.64
C ASN A 97 -16.81 -17.55 -7.95
N ILE A 98 -16.20 -18.73 -7.77
CA ILE A 98 -14.86 -19.05 -8.30
C ILE A 98 -14.98 -20.37 -9.03
N SER A 99 -14.61 -20.40 -10.30
CA SER A 99 -14.63 -21.62 -11.11
C SER A 99 -13.32 -21.82 -11.88
N ASP A 100 -12.97 -23.08 -12.14
CA ASP A 100 -11.72 -23.44 -12.79
C ASP A 100 -11.86 -23.40 -14.31
N VAL A 101 -10.87 -22.81 -14.98
CA VAL A 101 -10.78 -22.76 -16.44
C VAL A 101 -9.49 -23.41 -16.92
N ARG A 102 -9.24 -24.68 -16.55
CA ARG A 102 -8.32 -25.71 -17.14
C ARG A 102 -6.87 -25.33 -17.49
N THR A 103 -6.44 -24.08 -17.36
CA THR A 103 -5.18 -23.54 -17.90
C THR A 103 -4.57 -22.49 -16.97
N ARG A 104 -4.18 -22.90 -15.75
CA ARG A 104 -3.52 -22.02 -14.74
C ARG A 104 -4.27 -20.70 -14.49
N SER A 105 -5.60 -20.77 -14.62
CA SER A 105 -6.48 -19.60 -14.58
C SER A 105 -7.74 -19.94 -13.82
N MET A 106 -8.23 -18.99 -13.02
CA MET A 106 -9.50 -19.11 -12.33
C MET A 106 -10.44 -17.99 -12.80
N HIS A 107 -11.71 -18.34 -13.01
CA HIS A 107 -12.77 -17.37 -13.22
C HIS A 107 -13.27 -16.89 -11.86
N VAL A 108 -13.26 -15.58 -11.64
CA VAL A 108 -13.70 -14.95 -10.39
C VAL A 108 -14.85 -14.01 -10.70
N GLU A 109 -15.95 -14.16 -9.98
CA GLU A 109 -17.11 -13.26 -10.05
C GLU A 109 -17.45 -12.74 -8.65
N TRP A 110 -17.90 -11.48 -8.57
CA TRP A 110 -18.20 -10.81 -7.31
C TRP A 110 -19.49 -10.00 -7.32
N SER A 111 -19.98 -9.68 -6.13
CA SER A 111 -21.16 -8.83 -5.95
C SER A 111 -20.87 -7.38 -6.34
N ARG A 112 -21.89 -6.68 -6.82
CA ARG A 112 -21.74 -5.27 -7.23
C ARG A 112 -21.38 -4.41 -6.03
N TYR A 113 -20.31 -3.63 -6.15
CA TYR A 113 -19.92 -2.70 -5.11
C TYR A 113 -20.56 -1.33 -5.33
N SER A 114 -21.60 -1.04 -4.55
CA SER A 114 -22.35 0.22 -4.66
C SER A 114 -21.82 1.24 -3.68
N LEU A 115 -21.35 2.38 -4.20
CA LEU A 115 -20.91 3.52 -3.40
C LEU A 115 -21.83 4.71 -3.62
N HIS A 116 -22.07 5.46 -2.54
CA HIS A 116 -22.80 6.71 -2.62
C HIS A 116 -21.85 7.86 -2.96
N SER A 117 -22.34 8.84 -3.71
CA SER A 117 -21.63 10.11 -3.94
C SER A 117 -21.18 10.70 -2.59
N PRO A 118 -19.93 11.20 -2.46
CA PRO A 118 -18.97 11.50 -3.53
C PRO A 118 -17.97 10.39 -3.87
N PHE A 119 -18.17 9.17 -3.37
CA PHE A 119 -17.21 8.08 -3.50
C PHE A 119 -17.38 7.30 -4.80
N GLN A 120 -16.26 6.99 -5.45
CA GLN A 120 -16.23 6.22 -6.69
C GLN A 120 -15.09 5.21 -6.65
N VAL A 121 -15.35 4.00 -7.15
CA VAL A 121 -14.27 3.04 -7.41
C VAL A 121 -13.49 3.51 -8.62
N ILE A 122 -12.16 3.50 -8.52
CA ILE A 122 -11.27 3.81 -9.64
C ILE A 122 -10.58 2.56 -10.20
N VAL A 123 -10.33 1.56 -9.36
CA VAL A 123 -9.67 0.29 -9.73
C VAL A 123 -10.17 -0.81 -8.80
N TYR A 124 -10.44 -1.99 -9.35
CA TYR A 124 -10.49 -3.23 -8.59
C TYR A 124 -9.18 -4.00 -8.77
N THR A 125 -8.76 -4.71 -7.74
CA THR A 125 -7.63 -5.63 -7.77
C THR A 125 -8.09 -6.96 -7.22
N VAL A 126 -8.00 -8.03 -8.03
CA VAL A 126 -8.14 -9.39 -7.53
C VAL A 126 -6.79 -9.84 -7.00
N VAL A 127 -6.78 -10.34 -5.77
CA VAL A 127 -5.58 -10.76 -5.05
C VAL A 127 -5.70 -12.25 -4.79
N CYS A 128 -4.82 -13.03 -5.39
CA CYS A 128 -4.73 -14.48 -5.17
C CYS A 128 -3.44 -14.77 -4.40
N THR A 129 -3.58 -15.12 -3.12
CA THR A 129 -2.45 -15.41 -2.24
C THR A 129 -2.39 -16.92 -1.96
N PRO A 130 -1.32 -17.62 -2.37
CA PRO A 130 -1.09 -19.03 -2.02
C PRO A 130 -1.08 -19.19 -0.50
N THR A 131 -1.77 -20.19 0.04
CA THR A 131 -1.84 -20.37 1.50
C THR A 131 -0.60 -21.03 2.10
N ASN A 132 0.29 -21.56 1.25
CA ASN A 132 1.55 -22.19 1.66
C ASN A 132 2.72 -21.21 1.79
N ASP A 133 2.52 -19.91 1.52
CA ASP A 133 3.51 -18.82 1.62
C ASP A 133 4.83 -19.02 0.81
N GLU A 134 4.99 -20.13 0.09
CA GLU A 134 6.17 -20.43 -0.74
C GLU A 134 6.23 -19.60 -2.02
N VAL A 135 5.10 -19.06 -2.47
CA VAL A 135 4.95 -18.30 -3.72
C VAL A 135 4.29 -16.96 -3.43
N GLY A 136 4.75 -15.91 -4.11
CA GLY A 136 4.17 -14.57 -3.98
C GLY A 136 2.73 -14.49 -4.51
N SER A 137 1.97 -13.52 -3.99
CA SER A 137 0.59 -13.28 -4.44
C SER A 137 0.53 -12.88 -5.91
N THR A 138 -0.48 -13.37 -6.62
CA THR A 138 -0.83 -12.92 -7.97
C THR A 138 -1.86 -11.80 -7.87
N LEU A 139 -1.61 -10.70 -8.59
CA LEU A 139 -2.46 -9.50 -8.58
C LEU A 139 -2.98 -9.23 -10.00
N LEU A 140 -4.28 -8.95 -10.13
CA LEU A 140 -4.90 -8.51 -11.38
C LEU A 140 -5.64 -7.19 -11.17
N ASN A 141 -5.13 -6.11 -11.78
CA ASN A 141 -5.75 -4.79 -11.75
C ASN A 141 -6.76 -4.61 -12.88
N ILE A 142 -7.95 -4.15 -12.51
CA ILE A 142 -9.11 -3.98 -13.38
C ILE A 142 -9.51 -2.50 -13.32
N LYS A 143 -9.32 -1.78 -14.43
CA LYS A 143 -9.67 -0.36 -14.55
C LYS A 143 -11.11 -0.13 -14.97
N ASP A 144 -11.73 -1.11 -15.63
CA ASP A 144 -13.15 -1.05 -15.97
C ASP A 144 -13.97 -1.40 -14.72
N THR A 145 -14.50 -0.40 -14.04
CA THR A 145 -15.24 -0.58 -12.79
C THR A 145 -16.70 -1.00 -12.99
N SER A 146 -17.13 -1.16 -14.25
CA SER A 146 -18.47 -1.69 -14.57
C SER A 146 -18.55 -3.21 -14.52
N ILE A 147 -17.41 -3.89 -14.62
CA ILE A 147 -17.35 -5.36 -14.62
C ILE A 147 -17.36 -5.92 -13.20
N HIS A 148 -17.90 -7.13 -13.08
CA HIS A 148 -17.96 -7.87 -11.83
C HIS A 148 -17.47 -9.31 -11.97
N LYS A 149 -16.71 -9.58 -13.04
CA LYS A 149 -16.14 -10.90 -13.35
C LYS A 149 -14.85 -10.78 -14.15
N VAL A 150 -13.92 -11.71 -13.95
CA VAL A 150 -12.63 -11.74 -14.65
C VAL A 150 -11.99 -13.13 -14.60
N ASP A 151 -11.10 -13.41 -15.56
CA ASP A 151 -10.20 -14.56 -15.50
C ASP A 151 -8.83 -14.13 -14.98
N VAL A 152 -8.40 -14.73 -13.87
CA VAL A 152 -7.09 -14.51 -13.26
C VAL A 152 -6.16 -15.64 -13.66
N GLY A 153 -5.14 -15.35 -14.48
CA GLY A 153 -4.15 -16.33 -14.93
C GLY A 153 -2.87 -16.36 -14.07
N ARG A 154 -1.88 -17.14 -14.54
CA ARG A 154 -0.55 -17.33 -13.93
C ARG A 154 -0.57 -17.99 -12.54
N LEU A 155 -1.59 -18.79 -12.28
CA LEU A 155 -1.69 -19.56 -11.06
C LEU A 155 -0.87 -20.85 -11.16
N HIS A 156 -0.48 -21.39 -10.01
CA HIS A 156 0.12 -22.70 -9.90
C HIS A 156 -0.96 -23.76 -9.78
N PHE A 157 -0.71 -24.96 -10.30
CA PHE A 157 -1.61 -26.11 -10.15
C PHE A 157 -1.54 -26.69 -8.73
N SER A 158 -2.56 -27.44 -8.35
CA SER A 158 -2.62 -28.17 -7.07
C SER A 158 -2.30 -27.29 -5.84
N THR A 159 -2.61 -25.99 -5.95
CA THR A 159 -2.26 -24.96 -4.97
C THR A 159 -3.53 -24.36 -4.37
N ASN A 160 -3.55 -24.29 -3.05
CA ASN A 160 -4.60 -23.63 -2.28
C ASN A 160 -4.36 -22.11 -2.31
N TYR A 161 -5.38 -21.37 -2.74
CA TYR A 161 -5.37 -19.92 -2.78
C TYR A 161 -6.43 -19.35 -1.84
N SER A 162 -6.04 -18.29 -1.14
CA SER A 162 -7.00 -17.31 -0.64
C SER A 162 -7.18 -16.21 -1.68
N VAL A 163 -8.42 -15.90 -2.01
CA VAL A 163 -8.81 -14.91 -3.00
C VAL A 163 -9.58 -13.81 -2.32
N GLU A 164 -9.24 -12.56 -2.60
CA GLU A 164 -10.00 -11.40 -2.14
C GLU A 164 -9.97 -10.29 -3.19
N LEU A 165 -10.91 -9.38 -3.06
CA LEU A 165 -10.99 -8.19 -3.88
C LEU A 165 -10.57 -6.98 -3.07
N VAL A 166 -9.83 -6.09 -3.72
CA VAL A 166 -9.46 -4.79 -3.18
C VAL A 166 -9.97 -3.73 -4.14
N ALA A 167 -10.73 -2.77 -3.64
CA ALA A 167 -11.19 -1.61 -4.37
C ALA A 167 -10.42 -0.36 -3.93
N PHE A 168 -9.88 0.36 -4.90
CA PHE A 168 -9.38 1.71 -4.73
C PHE A 168 -10.57 2.66 -4.89
N VAL A 169 -10.86 3.41 -3.84
CA VAL A 169 -12.00 4.32 -3.78
C VAL A 169 -11.50 5.75 -3.67
N ASN A 170 -11.89 6.61 -4.60
CA ASN A 170 -11.60 8.03 -4.57
C ASN A 170 -12.80 8.80 -4.02
N ASN A 171 -12.55 9.79 -3.16
CA ASN A 171 -13.52 10.82 -2.85
C ASN A 171 -13.37 11.96 -3.87
N SER A 172 -14.35 12.09 -4.77
CA SER A 172 -14.31 13.08 -5.86
C SER A 172 -14.26 14.54 -5.40
N GLN A 173 -14.63 14.84 -4.15
CA GLN A 173 -14.58 16.20 -3.61
C GLN A 173 -13.22 16.55 -3.00
N THR A 174 -12.57 15.59 -2.33
CA THR A 174 -11.30 15.84 -1.61
C THR A 174 -10.07 15.33 -2.36
N GLY A 175 -10.25 14.47 -3.37
CA GLY A 175 -9.16 13.74 -4.04
C GLY A 175 -8.52 12.65 -3.17
N GLU A 176 -9.10 12.36 -2.00
CA GLU A 176 -8.56 11.36 -1.09
C GLU A 176 -8.89 9.95 -1.59
N VAL A 177 -7.86 9.12 -1.77
CA VAL A 177 -8.00 7.70 -2.09
C VAL A 177 -8.21 6.91 -0.80
N SER A 178 -8.88 5.76 -0.82
CA SER A 178 -8.95 4.80 0.28
C SER A 178 -9.04 3.38 -0.28
N LEU A 179 -8.64 2.40 0.52
CA LEU A 179 -8.77 0.99 0.17
C LEU A 179 -9.95 0.36 0.89
N ARG A 180 -10.68 -0.47 0.15
CA ARG A 180 -11.76 -1.32 0.63
C ARG A 180 -11.46 -2.75 0.20
N ARG A 181 -11.76 -3.75 1.04
CA ARG A 181 -11.55 -5.15 0.69
C ARG A 181 -12.76 -6.02 0.99
N SER A 182 -12.94 -7.07 0.20
CA SER A 182 -13.94 -8.10 0.46
C SER A 182 -13.52 -9.05 1.58
N GLN A 183 -14.46 -9.90 1.98
CA GLN A 183 -14.09 -11.15 2.68
C GLN A 183 -13.24 -12.05 1.77
N LYS A 184 -12.46 -12.94 2.39
CA LYS A 184 -11.66 -13.94 1.67
C LYS A 184 -12.54 -15.11 1.25
N ALA A 185 -12.35 -15.56 0.01
CA ALA A 185 -12.78 -16.86 -0.46
C ALA A 185 -11.57 -17.78 -0.57
N TYR A 186 -11.80 -19.09 -0.54
CA TYR A 186 -10.74 -20.09 -0.64
C TYR A 186 -11.03 -21.03 -1.80
N VAL A 187 -9.99 -21.34 -2.59
CA VAL A 187 -10.11 -22.21 -3.75
C VAL A 187 -8.85 -23.05 -3.89
N VAL A 188 -9.01 -24.25 -4.45
CA VAL A 188 -7.91 -25.12 -4.82
C VAL A 188 -7.87 -25.18 -6.34
N THR A 189 -6.70 -24.90 -6.91
CA THR A 189 -6.46 -25.09 -8.35
C THR A 189 -6.33 -26.57 -8.65
N LEU A 190 -6.91 -27.04 -9.75
CA LEU A 190 -6.89 -28.46 -10.09
C LEU A 190 -5.49 -28.96 -10.47
N ASP A 191 -5.35 -30.28 -10.48
CA ASP A 191 -4.18 -30.97 -11.05
C ASP A 191 -4.09 -30.74 -12.57
N PRO A 192 -2.87 -30.73 -13.14
CA PRO A 192 -2.62 -30.46 -14.56
C PRO A 192 -3.26 -31.45 -15.55
#